data_AF-A0A380CQF6-F1
#
_entry.id   AF-A0A380CQF6-F1
#
_cell.length_a   1.000
_cell.length_b   1.000
_cell.length_c   1.000
_cell.angle_alpha   90.00
_cell.angle_beta   90.00
_cell.angle_gamma   90.00
#
_symmetry.space_group_name_H-M   'P 1'
#
loop_
_entity.id
_entity.type
_entity.pdbx_description
1 polymer ?
#
loop_
_entity_poly.entity_id
_entity_poly.type
_entity_poly.pdbx_seq_one_letter_code
_entity_poly.pdbx_strand_id
1 'polypeptide(L)'
;MSSKAVLRIEKPQLVKKAKGVKLLFAGLLSLLLLLALVLNFKSALLGFATVAVVWLLKSKTNMHINSYVAVILLLAAMILLSHFLHIEFPAYLLTTLVTPVVLLSGSAYFFQGAESSAEIFYIDRQQLKCLSTKDNDYKAYSLNPFSFYKSFDTQHIKGIVFGDNYIRININDELILPRELDKGDLAKIRTFIEQHFEHLVLQPAMEEAYKSQNQLYMLKLLLVVPLILSGTAVYFFADNGRDTRLTLILLAAAALLTIGILILFNIQKKRSL
;
A
#
# COMPACT_ATOMS: atom_id res chain seq x y z
N MET A 1 30.33 -15.85 -27.40
CA MET A 1 29.99 -14.76 -26.45
C MET A 1 28.52 -14.45 -26.62
N SER A 2 27.63 -15.05 -25.80
CA SER A 2 26.19 -14.81 -25.92
C SER A 2 25.87 -13.43 -25.33
N SER A 3 25.36 -12.52 -26.17
CA SER A 3 24.72 -11.29 -25.70
C SER A 3 23.72 -11.64 -24.59
N LYS A 4 23.83 -10.98 -23.43
CA LYS A 4 22.82 -11.10 -22.38
C LYS A 4 21.57 -10.37 -22.89
N ALA A 5 20.57 -11.12 -23.33
CA ALA A 5 19.27 -10.55 -23.67
C ALA A 5 18.69 -9.89 -22.41
N VAL A 6 18.59 -8.56 -22.45
CA VAL A 6 18.07 -7.73 -21.35
C VAL A 6 17.14 -6.68 -21.95
N LEU A 7 15.97 -6.51 -21.36
CA LEU A 7 15.07 -5.39 -21.64
C LEU A 7 14.87 -4.56 -20.38
N ARG A 8 15.01 -3.25 -20.51
CA ARG A 8 14.78 -2.26 -19.45
C ARG A 8 13.88 -1.15 -19.96
N ILE A 9 12.86 -0.80 -19.19
CA ILE A 9 11.95 0.32 -19.46
C ILE A 9 12.00 1.27 -18.28
N GLU A 10 12.23 2.53 -18.58
CA GLU A 10 12.31 3.58 -17.58
C GLU A 10 11.29 4.68 -17.87
N LYS A 11 10.70 5.25 -16.82
CA LYS A 11 9.79 6.39 -16.95
C LYS A 11 10.22 7.60 -16.12
N PRO A 12 10.52 8.75 -16.76
CA PRO A 12 10.82 10.00 -16.06
C PRO A 12 9.58 10.64 -15.43
N GLN A 13 8.38 10.41 -16.00
CA GLN A 13 7.15 11.03 -15.53
C GLN A 13 6.69 10.50 -14.15
N LEU A 14 7.03 9.25 -13.82
CA LEU A 14 6.67 8.64 -12.53
C LEU A 14 7.39 9.32 -11.35
N VAL A 15 8.68 9.64 -11.56
CA VAL A 15 9.50 10.39 -10.59
C VAL A 15 8.90 11.79 -10.37
N LYS A 16 8.47 12.47 -11.45
CA LYS A 16 7.81 13.78 -11.35
C LYS A 16 6.50 13.73 -10.57
N LYS A 17 5.65 12.72 -10.82
CA LYS A 17 4.37 12.53 -10.10
C LYS A 17 4.60 12.29 -8.61
N ALA A 18 5.51 11.38 -8.25
CA ALA A 18 5.84 11.10 -6.86
C ALA A 18 6.41 12.33 -6.14
N LYS A 19 7.26 13.11 -6.80
CA LYS A 19 7.77 14.39 -6.28
C LYS A 19 6.65 15.42 -6.05
N GLY A 20 5.70 15.53 -6.99
CA GLY A 20 4.56 16.44 -6.86
C GLY A 20 3.63 16.12 -5.68
N VAL A 21 3.30 14.84 -5.48
CA VAL A 21 2.47 14.39 -4.35
C VAL A 21 3.16 14.66 -3.01
N LYS A 22 4.46 14.35 -2.92
CA LYS A 22 5.26 14.66 -1.73
C LYS A 22 5.23 16.16 -1.45
N LEU A 23 5.48 17.00 -2.46
CA LEU A 23 5.53 18.46 -2.33
C LEU A 23 4.19 19.02 -1.83
N LEU A 24 3.08 18.53 -2.38
CA LEU A 24 1.74 18.91 -1.95
C LEU A 24 1.53 18.56 -0.46
N PHE A 25 1.91 17.35 -0.05
CA PHE A 25 1.81 16.92 1.34
C PHE A 25 2.69 17.76 2.28
N ALA A 26 3.93 18.06 1.89
CA ALA A 26 4.82 18.94 2.66
C ALA A 26 4.27 20.37 2.74
N GLY A 27 3.68 20.88 1.67
CA GLY A 27 3.02 22.19 1.63
C GLY A 27 1.81 22.26 2.57
N LEU A 28 0.95 21.24 2.57
CA LEU A 28 -0.19 21.14 3.49
C LEU A 28 0.27 21.09 4.95
N LEU A 29 1.28 20.28 5.27
CA LEU A 29 1.83 20.20 6.62
C LEU A 29 2.50 21.51 7.06
N SER A 30 3.18 22.21 6.15
CA SER A 30 3.76 23.53 6.44
C SER A 30 2.67 24.57 6.71
N LEU A 31 1.58 24.55 5.95
CA LEU A 31 0.42 25.42 6.18
C LEU A 31 -0.24 25.13 7.53
N LEU A 32 -0.35 23.85 7.91
CA LEU A 32 -0.84 23.45 9.23
C LEU A 32 0.06 23.95 10.37
N LEU A 33 1.39 23.92 10.21
CA LEU A 33 2.32 24.51 11.20
C LEU A 33 2.17 26.03 11.30
N LEU A 34 2.05 26.72 10.17
CA LEU A 34 1.81 28.17 10.17
C LEU A 34 0.49 28.52 10.86
N LEU A 35 -0.58 27.78 10.56
CA LEU A 35 -1.87 27.95 11.20
C LEU A 35 -1.77 27.71 12.72
N ALA A 36 -1.09 26.64 13.15
CA ALA A 36 -0.88 26.35 14.56
C ALA A 36 -0.07 27.46 15.27
N LEU A 37 0.90 28.06 14.60
CA LEU A 37 1.71 29.15 15.13
C LEU A 37 0.90 30.46 15.29
N VAL A 38 -0.03 30.73 14.36
CA VAL A 38 -0.94 31.89 14.43
C VAL A 38 -2.04 31.68 15.48
N LEU A 39 -2.67 30.51 15.51
CA LEU A 39 -3.79 30.23 16.42
C LEU A 39 -3.34 30.04 17.87
N ASN A 40 -2.21 29.36 18.09
CA ASN A 40 -1.73 29.05 19.44
C ASN A 40 -0.19 29.01 19.49
N PHE A 41 0.43 30.20 19.42
CA PHE A 41 1.87 30.40 19.40
C PHE A 41 2.61 29.68 20.55
N LYS A 42 2.04 29.69 21.76
CA LYS A 42 2.65 29.04 22.95
C LYS A 42 2.76 27.51 22.76
N SER A 43 1.68 26.88 22.27
CA SER A 43 1.64 25.44 21.99
C SER A 43 2.57 25.07 20.84
N ALA A 44 2.64 25.92 19.82
CA ALA A 44 3.53 25.72 18.68
C ALA A 44 5.00 25.78 19.09
N LEU A 45 5.41 26.82 19.83
CA LEU A 45 6.78 27.00 20.30
C LEU A 45 7.26 25.82 21.16
N LEU A 46 6.40 25.33 22.07
CA LEU A 46 6.73 24.17 22.89
C LEU A 46 6.89 22.89 22.04
N GLY A 47 6.08 22.73 20.99
CA GLY A 47 6.23 21.65 20.03
C GLY A 47 7.58 21.66 19.31
N PHE A 48 7.98 22.82 18.78
CA PHE A 48 9.30 23.00 18.16
C PHE A 48 10.44 22.71 19.16
N ALA A 49 10.34 23.23 20.39
CA ALA A 49 11.32 22.99 21.44
C ALA A 49 11.44 21.50 21.79
N THR A 50 10.31 20.80 21.86
CA THR A 50 10.27 19.36 22.16
C THR A 50 10.99 18.57 21.07
N VAL A 51 10.73 18.87 19.79
CA VAL A 51 11.42 18.23 18.67
C VAL A 51 12.91 18.50 18.68
N ALA A 52 13.33 19.74 18.96
CA ALA A 52 14.74 20.11 19.08
C ALA A 52 15.45 19.35 20.20
N VAL A 53 14.82 19.24 21.38
CA VAL A 53 15.35 18.48 22.52
C VAL A 53 15.46 16.99 22.18
N VAL A 54 14.43 16.39 21.59
CA VAL A 54 14.46 14.98 21.17
C VAL A 54 15.57 14.72 20.16
N TRP A 55 15.75 15.64 19.19
CA TRP A 55 16.82 15.54 18.19
C TRP A 55 18.22 15.63 18.82
N LEU A 56 18.43 16.56 19.76
CA LEU A 56 19.67 16.71 20.50
C LEU A 56 19.97 15.51 21.42
N LEU A 57 18.94 14.95 22.06
CA LEU A 57 19.10 13.75 22.89
C LEU A 57 19.50 12.56 22.02
N LYS A 58 18.85 12.38 20.87
CA LYS A 58 19.20 11.31 19.92
C LYS A 58 20.64 11.45 19.39
N SER A 59 21.11 12.67 19.13
CA SER A 59 22.47 12.88 18.60
C SER A 59 23.56 12.67 19.66
N LYS A 60 23.26 12.93 20.94
CA LYS A 60 24.22 12.77 22.06
C LYS A 60 24.18 11.42 22.76
N THR A 61 23.08 10.69 22.69
CA THR A 61 22.91 9.44 23.46
C THR A 61 22.82 8.23 22.53
N ASN A 62 23.69 7.25 22.76
CA ASN A 62 23.64 5.94 22.11
C ASN A 62 22.64 5.00 22.83
N MET A 63 21.53 5.57 23.32
CA MET A 63 20.58 4.86 24.16
C MET A 63 19.65 3.98 23.31
N HIS A 64 19.82 2.67 23.43
CA HIS A 64 18.91 1.67 22.88
C HIS A 64 17.66 1.52 23.77
N ILE A 65 16.83 2.57 23.84
CA ILE A 65 15.51 2.47 24.45
C ILE A 65 14.56 1.85 23.43
N ASN A 66 13.70 0.92 23.87
CA ASN A 66 12.63 0.37 23.05
C ASN A 66 11.73 1.50 22.51
N SER A 67 11.46 1.53 21.21
CA SER A 67 10.74 2.62 20.53
C SER A 67 9.36 2.88 21.15
N TYR A 68 8.65 1.82 21.58
CA TYR A 68 7.37 1.95 22.27
C TYR A 68 7.47 2.68 23.61
N VAL A 69 8.51 2.37 24.40
CA VAL A 69 8.74 3.00 25.71
C VAL A 69 9.10 4.48 25.54
N ALA A 70 9.90 4.81 24.54
CA ALA A 70 10.25 6.19 24.22
C ALA A 70 9.02 7.04 23.84
N VAL A 71 8.09 6.47 23.05
CA VAL A 71 6.83 7.16 22.68
C VAL A 71 5.94 7.39 23.89
N ILE A 72 5.80 6.40 24.78
CA ILE A 72 4.99 6.53 26.01
C ILE A 72 5.57 7.61 26.93
N LEU A 73 6.89 7.62 27.14
CA LEU A 73 7.56 8.63 27.96
C LEU A 73 7.41 10.04 27.38
N LEU A 74 7.54 10.17 26.06
CA LEU A 74 7.34 11.44 25.37
C LEU A 74 5.91 11.96 25.58
N LEU A 75 4.89 11.12 25.37
CA LEU A 75 3.49 11.51 25.57
C LEU A 75 3.20 11.88 27.03
N ALA A 76 3.72 11.11 27.99
CA ALA A 76 3.58 11.42 29.41
C ALA A 76 4.21 12.78 29.77
N ALA A 77 5.42 13.06 29.27
CA ALA A 77 6.08 14.35 29.45
C ALA A 77 5.28 15.49 28.81
N MET A 78 4.73 15.27 27.62
CA MET A 78 3.92 16.28 26.93
C MET A 78 2.63 16.60 27.69
N ILE A 79 1.95 15.59 28.25
CA ILE A 79 0.75 15.78 29.07
C ILE A 79 1.08 16.57 30.34
N LEU A 80 2.17 16.20 31.03
CA LEU A 80 2.64 16.92 32.22
C LEU A 80 2.94 18.39 31.90
N LEU A 81 3.73 18.65 30.86
CA LEU A 81 4.06 20.01 30.44
C LEU A 81 2.84 20.81 30.03
N SER A 82 1.89 20.21 29.32
CA SER A 82 0.63 20.85 28.95
C SER A 82 -0.19 21.24 30.19
N HIS A 83 -0.24 20.38 31.21
CA HIS A 83 -0.95 20.65 32.45
C HIS A 83 -0.28 21.77 33.26
N PHE A 84 1.04 21.71 33.46
CA PHE A 84 1.79 22.69 34.25
C PHE A 84 1.83 24.09 33.60
N LEU A 85 1.88 24.15 32.27
CA LEU A 85 2.00 25.41 31.53
C LEU A 85 0.65 25.96 31.06
N HIS A 86 -0.46 25.29 31.37
CA HIS A 86 -1.81 25.61 30.88
C HIS A 86 -1.86 25.76 29.35
N ILE A 87 -1.24 24.82 28.63
CA ILE A 87 -1.13 24.81 27.18
C ILE A 87 -2.14 23.81 26.61
N GLU A 88 -2.73 24.12 25.46
CA GLU A 88 -3.65 23.21 24.77
C GLU A 88 -2.90 21.98 24.24
N PHE A 89 -3.08 20.84 24.90
CA PHE A 89 -2.46 19.57 24.54
C PHE A 89 -2.66 19.20 23.05
N PRO A 90 -3.86 19.34 22.44
CA PRO A 90 -4.05 18.98 21.03
C PRO A 90 -3.18 19.78 20.07
N ALA A 91 -3.04 21.09 20.30
CA ALA A 91 -2.20 21.96 19.49
C ALA A 91 -0.71 21.65 19.67
N TYR A 92 -0.28 21.39 20.91
CA TYR A 92 1.08 20.98 21.23
C TYR A 92 1.46 19.61 20.64
N LEU A 93 0.54 18.65 20.68
CA LEU A 93 0.71 17.34 20.06
C LEU A 93 0.84 17.45 18.54
N LEU A 94 -0.06 18.21 17.91
CA LEU A 94 -0.05 18.40 16.46
C LEU A 94 1.27 19.03 15.99
N THR A 95 1.73 20.09 16.64
CA THR A 95 2.98 20.77 16.26
C THR A 95 4.20 19.85 16.44
N THR A 96 4.25 19.09 17.53
CA THR A 96 5.32 18.11 17.80
C THR A 96 5.37 16.98 16.76
N LEU A 97 4.21 16.51 16.27
CA LEU A 97 4.13 15.44 15.27
C LEU A 97 4.46 15.93 13.85
N VAL A 98 4.02 17.13 13.49
CA VAL A 98 4.15 17.65 12.12
C VAL A 98 5.54 18.24 11.86
N THR A 99 6.15 18.87 12.87
CA THR A 99 7.45 19.55 12.74
C THR A 99 8.58 18.65 12.18
N PRO A 100 8.80 17.42 12.68
CA PRO A 100 9.82 16.53 12.13
C PRO A 100 9.57 16.19 10.67
N VAL A 101 8.30 15.98 10.28
CA VAL A 101 7.93 15.63 8.91
C VAL A 101 8.25 16.78 7.97
N VAL A 102 7.94 18.02 8.36
CA VAL A 102 8.25 19.22 7.55
C VAL A 102 9.76 19.42 7.44
N LEU A 103 10.51 19.37 8.55
CA LEU A 103 11.97 19.54 8.55
C LEU A 103 12.69 18.46 7.73
N LEU A 104 12.28 17.19 7.88
CA LEU A 104 12.86 16.08 7.11
C LEU A 104 12.46 16.14 5.65
N SER A 105 11.21 16.51 5.34
CA SER A 105 10.77 16.65 3.95
C SER A 105 11.56 17.73 3.22
N GLY A 106 11.84 18.89 3.85
CA GLY A 106 12.72 19.94 3.32
C GLY A 106 14.07 19.37 2.89
N SER A 107 14.76 18.63 3.76
CA SER A 107 16.06 18.02 3.44
C SER A 107 16.00 17.02 2.27
N ALA A 108 14.91 16.26 2.13
CA ALA A 108 14.71 15.32 1.03
C ALA A 108 14.42 16.00 -0.32
N TYR A 109 13.88 17.23 -0.31
CA TYR A 109 13.70 18.03 -1.53
C TYR A 109 14.98 18.69 -2.02
N PHE A 110 15.83 19.16 -1.09
CA PHE A 110 17.05 19.89 -1.46
C PHE A 110 18.23 18.97 -1.81
N PHE A 111 18.23 17.70 -1.39
CA PHE A 111 19.38 16.79 -1.54
C PHE A 111 19.13 15.44 -2.26
N GLN A 112 18.13 15.33 -3.13
CA GLN A 112 18.05 14.14 -4.00
C GLN A 112 18.66 14.39 -5.37
N GLY A 113 19.83 13.78 -5.59
CA GLY A 113 20.38 13.47 -6.90
C GLY A 113 19.27 12.90 -7.79
N ALA A 114 19.03 13.60 -8.88
CA ALA A 114 17.93 13.31 -9.78
C ALA A 114 18.23 12.02 -10.55
N GLU A 115 17.75 10.87 -10.08
CA GLU A 115 17.38 9.82 -11.03
C GLU A 115 16.35 10.44 -11.97
N SER A 116 16.79 10.73 -13.20
CA SER A 116 16.01 11.41 -14.23
C SER A 116 14.86 10.54 -14.73
N SER A 117 15.01 9.23 -14.57
CA SER A 117 14.09 8.17 -14.93
C SER A 117 14.15 7.07 -13.88
N ALA A 118 13.02 6.40 -13.64
CA ALA A 118 12.98 5.24 -12.79
C ALA A 118 12.68 4.00 -13.61
N GLU A 119 13.41 2.91 -13.36
CA GLU A 119 13.15 1.60 -13.95
C GLU A 119 11.79 1.08 -13.47
N ILE A 120 10.85 0.88 -14.40
CA ILE A 120 9.50 0.39 -14.09
C ILE A 120 9.30 -1.07 -14.49
N PHE A 121 10.14 -1.55 -15.41
CA PHE A 121 10.13 -2.91 -15.90
C PHE A 121 11.54 -3.30 -16.34
N TYR A 122 11.96 -4.49 -15.94
CA TYR A 122 13.23 -5.11 -16.29
C TYR A 122 13.02 -6.59 -16.46
N ILE A 123 13.60 -7.18 -17.50
CA ILE A 123 13.67 -8.64 -17.62
C ILE A 123 14.99 -9.07 -18.22
N ASP A 124 15.59 -10.08 -17.61
CA ASP A 124 16.70 -10.85 -18.16
C ASP A 124 16.46 -12.35 -17.91
N ARG A 125 17.48 -13.17 -18.18
CA ARG A 125 17.40 -14.63 -18.00
C ARG A 125 17.30 -15.08 -16.54
N GLN A 126 17.61 -14.22 -15.57
CA GLN A 126 17.64 -14.54 -14.14
C GLN A 126 16.44 -13.96 -13.40
N GLN A 127 16.02 -12.74 -13.74
CA GLN A 127 15.01 -12.02 -13.00
C GLN A 127 14.11 -11.17 -13.91
N LEU A 128 12.86 -11.10 -13.49
CA LEU A 128 11.87 -10.12 -13.90
C LEU A 128 11.67 -9.15 -12.74
N LYS A 129 11.77 -7.85 -13.01
CA LYS A 129 11.41 -6.82 -12.04
C LYS A 129 10.35 -5.90 -12.63
N CYS A 130 9.34 -5.59 -11.86
CA CYS A 130 8.28 -4.68 -12.30
C CYS A 130 7.55 -4.03 -11.13
N LEU A 131 6.88 -2.92 -11.41
CA LEU A 131 5.91 -2.32 -10.50
C LEU A 131 4.66 -3.20 -10.41
N SER A 132 4.40 -3.79 -9.24
CA SER A 132 3.26 -4.67 -9.01
C SER A 132 2.60 -4.44 -7.64
N THR A 133 1.31 -4.14 -7.68
CA THR A 133 0.43 -3.94 -6.51
C THR A 133 -0.30 -5.24 -6.16
N LYS A 134 -0.52 -5.52 -4.87
CA LYS A 134 -1.55 -6.50 -4.47
C LYS A 134 -2.93 -5.82 -4.47
N ASP A 135 -4.01 -6.60 -4.40
CA ASP A 135 -5.38 -6.07 -4.31
C ASP A 135 -5.46 -5.01 -3.19
N ASN A 136 -6.08 -3.85 -3.48
CA ASN A 136 -6.30 -2.68 -2.58
C ASN A 136 -5.14 -1.72 -2.29
N ASP A 137 -3.96 -1.86 -2.92
CA ASP A 137 -2.81 -0.98 -2.65
C ASP A 137 -2.84 0.40 -3.36
N TYR A 138 -3.94 0.77 -4.03
CA TYR A 138 -3.99 1.96 -4.90
C TYR A 138 -3.57 3.28 -4.21
N LYS A 139 -3.99 3.47 -2.95
CA LYS A 139 -3.67 4.68 -2.17
C LYS A 139 -2.18 4.72 -1.81
N ALA A 140 -1.64 3.61 -1.32
CA ALA A 140 -0.22 3.51 -0.96
C ALA A 140 0.68 3.62 -2.20
N TYR A 141 0.28 3.00 -3.31
CA TYR A 141 0.97 3.08 -4.59
C TYR A 141 1.09 4.52 -5.12
N SER A 142 0.03 5.33 -4.96
CA SER A 142 0.06 6.73 -5.40
C SER A 142 1.03 7.61 -4.61
N LEU A 143 1.30 7.26 -3.35
CA LEU A 143 2.21 7.99 -2.46
C LEU A 143 3.68 7.59 -2.68
N ASN A 144 3.94 6.28 -2.88
CA ASN A 144 5.29 5.76 -3.08
C ASN A 144 5.30 4.57 -4.05
N PRO A 145 5.21 4.80 -5.37
CA PRO A 145 5.13 3.72 -6.35
C PRO A 145 6.37 2.82 -6.35
N PHE A 146 7.55 3.37 -6.03
CA PHE A 146 8.81 2.62 -6.01
C PHE A 146 8.87 1.54 -4.92
N SER A 147 8.10 1.67 -3.84
CA SER A 147 7.98 0.61 -2.84
C SER A 147 7.28 -0.65 -3.37
N PHE A 148 6.64 -0.56 -4.53
CA PHE A 148 5.96 -1.66 -5.21
C PHE A 148 6.80 -2.26 -6.34
N TYR A 149 8.07 -1.85 -6.47
CA TYR A 149 9.01 -2.46 -7.39
C TYR A 149 9.47 -3.80 -6.82
N LYS A 150 9.03 -4.89 -7.46
CA LYS A 150 9.26 -6.26 -6.99
C LYS A 150 10.14 -7.01 -7.97
N SER A 151 10.96 -7.91 -7.42
CA SER A 151 11.83 -8.81 -8.18
C SER A 151 11.30 -10.23 -8.09
N PHE A 152 11.30 -10.91 -9.22
CA PHE A 152 10.87 -12.30 -9.39
C PHE A 152 11.93 -13.05 -10.17
N ASP A 153 12.12 -14.33 -9.87
CA ASP A 153 13.00 -15.19 -10.67
C ASP A 153 12.29 -15.54 -11.99
N THR A 154 12.99 -15.39 -13.12
CA THR A 154 12.47 -15.71 -14.45
C THR A 154 12.11 -17.20 -14.57
N GLN A 155 12.77 -18.09 -13.82
CA GLN A 155 12.49 -19.53 -13.81
C GLN A 155 11.11 -19.88 -13.24
N HIS A 156 10.54 -19.01 -12.40
CA HIS A 156 9.21 -19.20 -11.81
C HIS A 156 8.07 -18.67 -12.69
N ILE A 157 8.39 -18.06 -13.84
CA ILE A 157 7.38 -17.57 -14.78
C ILE A 157 6.80 -18.77 -15.53
N LYS A 158 5.51 -19.02 -15.30
CA LYS A 158 4.78 -20.11 -15.99
C LYS A 158 4.19 -19.65 -17.32
N GLY A 159 3.94 -18.34 -17.48
CA GLY A 159 3.41 -17.81 -18.73
C GLY A 159 3.18 -16.30 -18.71
N ILE A 160 3.14 -15.71 -19.90
CA ILE A 160 2.88 -14.29 -20.14
C ILE A 160 1.80 -14.15 -21.21
N VAL A 161 0.77 -13.36 -20.93
CA VAL A 161 -0.22 -12.95 -21.93
C VAL A 161 -0.25 -11.44 -22.06
N PHE A 162 -0.34 -11.02 -23.31
CA PHE A 162 -0.53 -9.63 -23.69
C PHE A 162 -1.97 -9.43 -24.17
N GLY A 163 -2.69 -8.50 -23.54
CA GLY A 163 -3.87 -7.89 -24.12
C GLY A 163 -3.52 -6.62 -24.89
N ASP A 164 -4.54 -5.90 -25.33
CA ASP A 164 -4.35 -4.64 -26.09
C ASP A 164 -3.72 -3.52 -25.26
N ASN A 165 -4.02 -3.49 -23.95
CA ASN A 165 -3.60 -2.44 -23.03
C ASN A 165 -3.00 -2.97 -21.72
N TYR A 166 -2.68 -4.27 -21.67
CA TYR A 166 -2.16 -4.88 -20.46
C TYR A 166 -1.23 -6.05 -20.78
N ILE A 167 -0.36 -6.34 -19.82
CA ILE A 167 0.41 -7.57 -19.74
C ILE A 167 0.05 -8.26 -18.42
N ARG A 168 -0.07 -9.58 -18.45
CA ARG A 168 -0.25 -10.42 -17.27
C ARG A 168 0.82 -11.49 -17.26
N ILE A 169 1.43 -11.69 -16.11
CA ILE A 169 2.54 -12.62 -15.91
C ILE A 169 2.11 -13.58 -14.81
N ASN A 170 2.04 -14.87 -15.13
CA ASN A 170 1.83 -15.92 -14.14
C ASN A 170 3.17 -16.30 -13.51
N ILE A 171 3.31 -16.06 -12.21
CA ILE A 171 4.48 -16.45 -11.41
C ILE A 171 3.99 -17.30 -10.25
N ASN A 172 4.38 -18.58 -10.20
CA ASN A 172 3.96 -19.50 -9.13
C ASN A 172 2.45 -19.49 -8.84
N ASP A 173 1.61 -19.46 -9.88
CA ASP A 173 0.13 -19.44 -9.79
C ASP A 173 -0.48 -18.13 -9.26
N GLU A 174 0.34 -17.08 -9.11
CA GLU A 174 -0.12 -15.72 -8.88
C GLU A 174 -0.06 -14.91 -10.19
N LEU A 175 -1.14 -14.19 -10.49
CA LEU A 175 -1.23 -13.29 -11.63
C LEU A 175 -0.71 -11.91 -11.27
N ILE A 176 0.42 -11.55 -11.89
CA ILE A 176 1.07 -10.25 -11.73
C ILE A 176 0.67 -9.34 -12.89
N LEU A 177 0.23 -8.13 -12.56
CA LEU A 177 -0.07 -7.07 -13.51
C LEU A 177 0.94 -5.93 -13.35
N PRO A 178 2.00 -5.91 -14.19
CA PRO A 178 2.91 -4.77 -14.29
C PRO A 178 2.15 -3.45 -14.52
N ARG A 179 2.50 -2.41 -13.76
CA ARG A 179 1.88 -1.08 -13.81
C ARG A 179 2.71 -0.08 -14.63
N GLU A 180 2.07 1.02 -15.03
CA GLU A 180 2.69 2.18 -15.69
C GLU A 180 3.26 1.92 -17.09
N LEU A 181 2.94 0.78 -17.69
CA LEU A 181 3.27 0.46 -19.08
C LEU A 181 2.24 1.08 -20.02
N ASP A 182 2.72 1.77 -21.05
CA ASP A 182 1.85 2.23 -22.14
C ASP A 182 1.85 1.24 -23.32
N LYS A 183 1.04 1.52 -24.35
CA LYS A 183 0.95 0.66 -25.54
C LYS A 183 2.31 0.46 -26.23
N GLY A 184 3.16 1.49 -26.26
CA GLY A 184 4.48 1.40 -26.87
C GLY A 184 5.44 0.53 -26.05
N ASP A 185 5.39 0.64 -24.73
CA ASP A 185 6.11 -0.24 -23.81
C ASP A 185 5.68 -1.70 -23.98
N LEU A 186 4.36 -1.95 -24.01
CA LEU A 186 3.80 -3.29 -24.18
C LEU A 186 4.23 -3.93 -25.51
N ALA A 187 4.25 -3.17 -26.59
CA ALA A 187 4.73 -3.64 -27.90
C ALA A 187 6.21 -4.05 -27.83
N LYS A 188 7.07 -3.22 -27.21
CA LYS A 188 8.49 -3.52 -27.02
C LYS A 188 8.71 -4.78 -26.19
N ILE A 189 7.97 -4.92 -25.08
CA ILE A 189 8.06 -6.12 -24.23
C ILE A 189 7.61 -7.35 -25.02
N ARG A 190 6.49 -7.26 -25.74
CA ARG A 190 5.97 -8.38 -26.55
C ARG A 190 7.02 -8.87 -27.54
N THR A 191 7.57 -7.97 -28.36
CA THR A 191 8.59 -8.33 -29.35
C THR A 191 9.82 -8.95 -28.70
N PHE A 192 10.28 -8.40 -27.57
CA PHE A 192 11.44 -8.95 -26.87
C PHE A 192 11.20 -10.35 -26.28
N ILE A 193 10.01 -10.58 -25.70
CA ILE A 193 9.63 -11.89 -25.16
C ILE A 193 9.48 -12.91 -26.28
N GLU A 194 8.85 -12.56 -27.39
CA GLU A 194 8.71 -13.44 -28.55
C GLU A 194 10.09 -13.82 -29.14
N GLN A 195 11.07 -12.92 -29.12
CA GLN A 195 12.42 -13.16 -29.66
C GLN A 195 13.35 -13.98 -28.74
N HIS A 196 13.17 -13.88 -27.42
CA HIS A 196 14.15 -14.42 -26.45
C HIS A 196 13.57 -15.39 -25.42
N PHE A 197 12.25 -15.40 -25.26
CA PHE A 197 11.51 -16.15 -24.26
C PHE A 197 10.20 -16.71 -24.84
N GLU A 198 10.22 -17.18 -26.09
CA GLU A 198 9.03 -17.66 -26.81
C GLU A 198 8.25 -18.72 -26.01
N HIS A 199 8.95 -19.61 -25.31
CA HIS A 199 8.37 -20.63 -24.44
C HIS A 199 7.51 -20.08 -23.28
N LEU A 200 7.66 -18.80 -22.90
CA LEU A 200 6.83 -18.16 -21.88
C LEU A 200 5.50 -17.63 -22.45
N VAL A 201 5.34 -17.58 -23.77
CA VAL A 201 4.07 -17.17 -24.41
C VAL A 201 3.13 -18.37 -24.46
N LEU A 202 2.50 -18.68 -23.31
CA LEU A 202 1.61 -19.84 -23.17
C LEU A 202 0.26 -19.42 -22.58
N GLN A 203 -0.80 -19.50 -23.38
CA GLN A 203 -2.19 -19.33 -22.94
C GLN A 203 -2.68 -20.38 -21.93
N PRO A 204 -2.32 -21.69 -22.03
CA PRO A 204 -2.92 -22.72 -21.16
C PRO A 204 -2.59 -22.52 -19.67
N ALA A 205 -1.36 -22.16 -19.34
CA ALA A 205 -0.92 -21.92 -17.96
C ALA A 205 -1.61 -20.71 -17.31
N MET A 206 -2.27 -19.85 -18.10
CA MET A 206 -3.01 -18.71 -17.57
C MET A 206 -4.47 -19.05 -17.25
N GLU A 207 -5.08 -20.01 -17.94
CA GLU A 207 -6.48 -20.38 -17.71
C GLU A 207 -6.70 -20.93 -16.29
N GLU A 208 -5.76 -21.74 -15.80
CA GLU A 208 -5.76 -22.24 -14.42
C GLU A 208 -5.59 -21.11 -13.40
N ALA A 209 -4.67 -20.18 -13.64
CA ALA A 209 -4.45 -19.03 -12.76
C ALA A 209 -5.66 -18.08 -12.74
N TYR A 210 -6.31 -17.84 -13.88
CA TYR A 210 -7.57 -17.09 -13.94
C TYR A 210 -8.68 -17.79 -13.18
N LYS A 211 -8.83 -19.10 -13.35
CA LYS A 211 -9.86 -19.88 -12.64
C LYS A 211 -9.66 -19.79 -11.13
N SER A 212 -8.41 -19.93 -10.66
CA SER A 212 -8.05 -19.78 -9.25
C SER A 212 -8.35 -18.37 -8.71
N GLN A 213 -7.92 -17.32 -9.43
CA GLN A 213 -8.15 -15.94 -9.01
C GLN A 213 -9.65 -15.57 -9.03
N ASN A 214 -10.39 -16.03 -10.05
CA ASN A 214 -11.82 -15.78 -10.16
C ASN A 214 -12.61 -16.51 -9.06
N GLN A 215 -12.23 -17.74 -8.70
CA GLN A 215 -12.81 -18.45 -7.55
C GLN A 215 -12.61 -17.68 -6.25
N LEU A 216 -11.42 -17.08 -6.04
CA LEU A 216 -11.16 -16.22 -4.88
C LEU A 216 -12.01 -14.94 -4.89
N TYR A 217 -12.17 -14.27 -6.04
CA TYR A 217 -13.06 -13.11 -6.13
C TYR A 217 -14.53 -13.47 -5.89
N MET A 218 -14.99 -14.60 -6.45
CA MET A 218 -16.32 -15.12 -6.19
C MET A 218 -16.53 -15.43 -4.71
N LEU A 219 -15.55 -16.04 -4.03
CA LEU A 219 -15.60 -16.25 -2.59
C LEU A 219 -15.70 -14.93 -1.83
N LYS A 220 -14.83 -13.95 -2.14
CA LYS A 220 -14.86 -12.62 -1.51
C LYS A 220 -16.24 -11.97 -1.66
N LEU A 221 -16.84 -12.04 -2.84
CA LEU A 221 -18.18 -11.53 -3.10
C LEU A 221 -19.24 -12.29 -2.27
N LEU A 222 -19.18 -13.62 -2.28
CA LEU A 222 -20.12 -14.48 -1.58
C LEU A 222 -20.06 -14.28 -0.05
N LEU A 223 -18.90 -13.96 0.51
CA LEU A 223 -18.74 -13.66 1.94
C LEU A 223 -19.40 -12.34 2.37
N VAL A 224 -19.64 -11.41 1.44
CA VAL A 224 -20.32 -10.14 1.71
C VAL A 224 -21.85 -10.29 1.67
N VAL A 225 -22.37 -11.25 0.91
CA VAL A 225 -23.82 -11.51 0.77
C VAL A 225 -24.52 -11.76 2.11
N PRO A 226 -24.02 -12.62 3.04
CA PRO A 226 -24.65 -12.84 4.33
C PRO A 226 -24.81 -11.56 5.14
N LEU A 227 -23.80 -10.68 5.13
CA LEU A 227 -23.80 -9.40 5.84
C LEU A 227 -24.84 -8.43 5.29
N ILE A 228 -24.95 -8.33 3.95
CA ILE A 228 -25.95 -7.48 3.31
C ILE A 228 -27.35 -8.01 3.63
N LEU A 229 -27.59 -9.31 3.42
CA LEU A 229 -28.89 -9.93 3.68
C LEU A 229 -29.30 -9.81 5.15
N SER A 230 -28.38 -10.04 6.08
CA SER A 230 -28.68 -9.90 7.51
C SER A 230 -28.92 -8.45 7.89
N GLY A 231 -28.15 -7.50 7.36
CA GLY A 231 -28.36 -6.08 7.61
C GLY A 231 -29.72 -5.61 7.11
N THR A 232 -30.10 -6.01 5.88
CA THR A 232 -31.43 -5.75 5.31
C THR A 232 -32.53 -6.42 6.13
N ALA A 233 -32.34 -7.67 6.55
CA ALA A 233 -33.33 -8.39 7.35
C ALA A 233 -33.51 -7.78 8.75
N VAL A 234 -32.43 -7.34 9.40
CA VAL A 234 -32.49 -6.63 10.68
C VAL A 234 -33.23 -5.30 10.52
N TYR A 235 -32.94 -4.56 9.45
CA TYR A 235 -33.61 -3.29 9.17
C TYR A 235 -35.12 -3.44 9.00
N PHE A 236 -35.57 -4.37 8.16
CA PHE A 236 -36.99 -4.53 7.83
C PHE A 236 -37.78 -5.39 8.83
N PHE A 237 -37.18 -6.46 9.36
CA PHE A 237 -37.91 -7.43 10.18
C PHE A 237 -37.64 -7.28 11.68
N ALA A 238 -36.48 -6.77 12.09
CA ALA A 238 -36.13 -6.60 13.51
C ALA A 238 -36.29 -5.17 14.02
N ASP A 239 -37.16 -4.38 13.37
CA ASP A 239 -37.42 -2.96 13.68
C ASP A 239 -36.11 -2.17 13.87
N ASN A 240 -35.22 -2.30 12.87
CA ASN A 240 -33.90 -1.68 12.87
C ASN A 240 -33.04 -2.02 14.12
N GLY A 241 -33.16 -3.25 14.63
CA GLY A 241 -32.38 -3.74 15.77
C GLY A 241 -33.06 -3.60 17.13
N ARG A 242 -34.29 -3.07 17.21
CA ARG A 242 -35.05 -2.96 18.46
C ARG A 242 -35.51 -4.33 18.98
N ASP A 243 -35.89 -5.24 18.09
CA ASP A 243 -36.10 -6.64 18.49
C ASP A 243 -34.75 -7.34 18.64
N THR A 244 -34.22 -7.32 19.87
CA THR A 244 -32.93 -7.90 20.20
C THR A 244 -32.87 -9.41 19.96
N ARG A 245 -33.98 -10.14 20.16
CA ARG A 245 -34.02 -11.60 19.95
C ARG A 245 -33.93 -11.91 18.46
N LEU A 246 -34.76 -11.27 17.65
CA LEU A 246 -34.76 -11.48 16.21
C LEU A 246 -33.45 -11.02 15.56
N THR A 247 -32.88 -9.90 16.04
CA THR A 247 -31.58 -9.41 15.61
C THR A 247 -30.47 -10.42 15.86
N LEU A 248 -30.41 -11.00 17.07
CA LEU A 248 -29.41 -12.02 17.41
C LEU A 248 -29.57 -13.28 16.56
N ILE A 249 -30.81 -13.72 16.31
CA ILE A 249 -31.08 -14.87 15.44
C ILE A 249 -30.58 -14.61 14.01
N LEU A 250 -30.86 -13.43 13.45
CA LEU A 250 -30.42 -13.06 12.10
C LEU A 250 -28.90 -12.93 11.98
N LEU A 251 -28.23 -12.38 13.00
CA LEU A 251 -26.77 -12.33 13.06
C LEU A 251 -26.15 -13.72 13.19
N ALA A 252 -26.73 -14.59 14.04
CA ALA A 252 -26.27 -15.97 14.18
C ALA A 252 -26.45 -16.76 12.88
N ALA A 253 -27.58 -16.58 12.19
CA ALA A 253 -27.83 -17.18 10.88
C ALA A 253 -26.82 -16.71 9.83
N ALA A 254 -26.48 -15.42 9.81
CA ALA A 254 -25.46 -14.86 8.93
C ALA A 254 -24.09 -15.49 9.20
N ALA A 255 -23.68 -15.60 10.47
CA ALA A 255 -22.43 -16.22 10.86
C ALA A 255 -22.35 -17.69 10.44
N LEU A 256 -23.43 -18.46 10.66
CA LEU A 256 -23.51 -19.86 10.23
C LEU A 256 -23.42 -20.00 8.70
N LEU A 257 -24.07 -19.09 7.96
CA LEU A 257 -24.04 -19.10 6.50
C LEU A 257 -22.64 -18.75 5.97
N THR A 258 -21.94 -17.79 6.59
CA THR A 258 -20.53 -17.49 6.29
C THR A 258 -19.62 -18.70 6.54
N ILE A 259 -19.80 -19.39 7.68
CA ILE A 259 -19.04 -20.62 7.98
C ILE A 259 -19.34 -21.71 6.93
N GLY A 260 -20.61 -21.89 6.56
CA GLY A 260 -21.03 -22.84 5.53
C GLY A 260 -20.38 -22.58 4.17
N ILE A 261 -20.34 -21.31 3.74
CA ILE A 261 -19.66 -20.87 2.51
C ILE A 261 -18.17 -21.25 2.55
N LEU A 262 -17.49 -20.98 3.65
CA LEU A 262 -16.06 -21.28 3.80
C LEU A 262 -15.78 -22.79 3.75
N ILE A 263 -16.62 -23.59 4.40
CA ILE A 263 -16.50 -25.06 4.39
C ILE A 263 -16.71 -25.60 2.98
N LEU A 264 -17.77 -25.17 2.28
CA LEU A 264 -18.05 -25.60 0.91
C LEU A 264 -16.91 -25.25 -0.04
N PHE A 265 -16.36 -24.04 0.08
CA PHE A 265 -15.22 -23.61 -0.73
C PHE A 265 -13.97 -24.47 -0.46
N ASN A 266 -13.68 -24.78 0.81
CA ASN A 266 -12.55 -25.61 1.19
C ASN A 266 -12.68 -27.06 0.68
N ILE A 267 -13.91 -27.62 0.72
CA ILE A 267 -14.20 -28.95 0.16
C ILE A 267 -14.02 -28.94 -1.37
N GLN A 268 -14.50 -27.91 -2.07
CA GLN A 268 -14.31 -27.78 -3.51
C GLN A 268 -12.83 -27.67 -3.88
N LYS A 269 -12.06 -26.86 -3.14
CA LYS A 269 -10.61 -26.72 -3.35
C LYS A 269 -9.85 -28.03 -3.17
N LYS A 270 -10.23 -28.85 -2.19
CA LYS A 270 -9.65 -30.19 -1.98
C LYS A 270 -9.98 -31.19 -3.10
N ARG A 271 -11.07 -31.02 -3.83
CA ARG A 271 -11.46 -31.89 -4.95
C ARG A 271 -10.80 -31.50 -6.28
N SER A 272 -10.21 -30.32 -6.37
CA SER A 272 -9.54 -29.79 -7.57
C SER A 272 -8.01 -29.92 -7.55
N LEU A 273 -7.43 -30.42 -6.47
CA LEU A 273 -6.02 -30.80 -6.30
C LEU A 273 -5.88 -32.31 -6.50
#